data_AF-A0A453LXE3-F1
#
_entry.id   AF-A0A453LXE3-F1
#
_cell.length_a   1.000
_cell.length_b   1.000
_cell.length_c   1.000
_cell.angle_alpha   90.00
_cell.angle_beta   90.00
_cell.angle_gamma   90.00
#
_symmetry.space_group_name_H-M   'P 1'
#
loop_
_entity.id
_entity.type
_entity.pdbx_description
1 polymer ?
#
loop_
_entity_poly.entity_id
_entity_poly.type
_entity_poly.pdbx_seq_one_letter_code
_entity_poly.pdbx_strand_id
1 'polypeptide(L)'
;LAFISSIGWRPRRPGYFFSSRYSVPGHFVGIYLMMAKSLTRVPADIRDVDWMTKLQSCGYVPERNTVWVLEGILYYLHHVHAMQVLETIAACRTSACTVLLADFMNRNAASLSQTMYHFYHDSPDLLLPSIGFSQAMLSQIGDPQAHFGLLSHPQNLFEKLRRLPRSVETNPEDGTPCRRLYLVEASASPDDHTTL
;
A
#
# COMPACT_ATOMS: atom_id res chain seq x y z
N LEU A 1 5.04 5.22 -11.63
CA LEU A 1 3.94 4.71 -10.77
C LEU A 1 3.58 3.32 -11.25
N ALA A 2 3.89 2.29 -10.47
CA ALA A 2 3.38 0.93 -10.61
C ALA A 2 2.14 0.82 -9.72
N PHE A 3 0.97 0.66 -10.32
CA PHE A 3 -0.31 0.59 -9.60
C PHE A 3 -0.89 -0.81 -9.70
N ILE A 4 -1.18 -1.40 -8.55
CA ILE A 4 -1.81 -2.70 -8.37
C ILE A 4 -3.09 -2.43 -7.60
N SER A 5 -4.24 -2.58 -8.27
CA SER A 5 -5.55 -2.37 -7.69
C SER A 5 -6.45 -3.58 -7.95
N SER A 6 -7.28 -3.89 -6.97
CA SER A 6 -8.24 -4.99 -7.03
C SER A 6 -9.51 -4.70 -7.81
N ILE A 7 -9.62 -3.56 -8.51
CA ILE A 7 -10.74 -3.27 -9.42
C ILE A 7 -10.72 -4.31 -10.56
N GLY A 8 -11.37 -5.45 -10.32
CA GLY A 8 -11.42 -6.62 -11.21
C GLY A 8 -11.10 -7.99 -10.58
N TRP A 9 -10.75 -8.10 -9.29
CA TRP A 9 -10.45 -9.40 -8.68
C TRP A 9 -11.70 -10.29 -8.64
N ARG A 10 -11.75 -11.28 -9.55
CA ARG A 10 -12.57 -12.49 -9.43
C ARG A 10 -11.60 -13.67 -9.30
N PRO A 11 -11.91 -14.72 -8.53
CA PRO A 11 -10.99 -15.86 -8.26
C PRO A 11 -10.45 -16.63 -9.48
N ARG A 12 -10.79 -16.23 -10.71
CA ARG A 12 -10.43 -16.90 -11.98
C ARG A 12 -9.98 -15.94 -13.09
N ARG A 13 -9.56 -14.71 -12.80
CA ARG A 13 -9.01 -13.80 -13.83
C ARG A 13 -7.66 -13.21 -13.40
N PRO A 14 -6.69 -13.10 -14.33
CA PRO A 14 -5.39 -12.50 -14.05
C PRO A 14 -5.54 -11.04 -13.63
N GLY A 15 -4.76 -10.63 -12.63
CA GLY A 15 -4.69 -9.25 -12.17
C GLY A 15 -4.09 -8.34 -13.24
N TYR A 16 -4.52 -7.07 -13.27
CA TYR A 16 -4.01 -6.07 -14.21
C TYR A 16 -3.01 -5.15 -13.52
N PHE A 17 -1.82 -5.04 -14.09
CA PHE A 17 -0.77 -4.12 -13.64
C PHE A 17 -0.84 -2.81 -14.43
N PHE A 18 -0.47 -1.70 -13.82
CA PHE A 18 -0.38 -0.40 -14.48
C PHE A 18 1.00 0.22 -14.24
N SER A 19 1.72 0.62 -15.30
CA SER A 19 2.98 1.39 -15.20
C SER A 19 2.88 2.72 -15.94
N SER A 20 3.21 3.83 -15.25
CA SER A 20 3.13 5.21 -15.75
C SER A 20 4.47 5.96 -15.75
N ARG A 21 4.70 6.76 -16.81
CA ARG A 21 5.82 7.71 -17.02
C ARG A 21 5.31 9.16 -16.84
N TYR A 22 6.16 10.16 -16.55
CA TYR A 22 5.75 11.59 -16.50
C TYR A 22 6.67 12.48 -17.37
N SER A 23 6.17 13.64 -17.82
CA SER A 23 6.92 14.68 -18.56
C SER A 23 6.35 16.06 -18.25
N VAL A 24 7.20 17.09 -18.17
CA VAL A 24 6.83 18.47 -17.85
C VAL A 24 6.76 19.30 -19.13
N PRO A 25 5.61 19.86 -19.54
CA PRO A 25 5.55 20.89 -20.57
C PRO A 25 5.90 22.26 -19.96
N GLY A 26 6.64 23.08 -20.69
CA GLY A 26 7.16 24.37 -20.25
C GLY A 26 6.09 25.43 -19.94
N HIS A 27 6.42 26.24 -18.92
CA HIS A 27 5.92 27.57 -18.54
C HIS A 27 4.47 27.95 -18.90
N PHE A 28 3.54 27.70 -17.98
CA PHE A 28 2.38 28.56 -17.67
C PHE A 28 1.93 28.28 -16.22
N VAL A 29 1.60 29.32 -15.46
CA VAL A 29 1.06 29.20 -14.08
C VAL A 29 -0.33 28.56 -14.18
N GLY A 30 -0.39 27.25 -14.00
CA GLY A 30 -1.60 26.45 -14.12
C GLY A 30 -1.44 25.18 -13.32
N ILE A 31 -2.53 24.70 -12.72
CA ILE A 31 -2.59 23.46 -11.95
C ILE A 31 -1.88 22.36 -12.77
N TYR A 32 -0.74 21.89 -12.28
CA TYR A 32 0.05 20.85 -12.96
C TYR A 32 -0.73 19.54 -12.93
N LEU A 33 -1.53 19.31 -13.97
CA LEU A 33 -2.14 18.03 -14.22
C LEU A 33 -1.02 17.05 -14.62
N MET A 34 -0.46 16.35 -13.63
CA MET A 34 0.47 15.25 -13.90
C MET A 34 -0.31 14.10 -14.52
N MET A 35 -0.19 13.96 -15.84
CA MET A 35 -0.78 12.86 -16.57
C MET A 35 0.25 11.76 -16.79
N ALA A 36 -0.25 10.51 -16.76
CA ALA A 36 0.53 9.35 -17.14
C ALA A 36 0.90 9.44 -18.64
N LYS A 37 2.20 9.47 -18.94
CA LYS A 37 2.76 9.47 -20.30
C LYS A 37 2.51 8.14 -21.04
N SER A 38 2.35 7.04 -20.32
CA SER A 38 2.01 5.75 -20.92
C SER A 38 1.32 4.84 -19.90
N LEU A 39 0.61 3.84 -20.40
CA LEU A 39 0.06 2.73 -19.63
C LEU A 39 0.53 1.41 -20.24
N THR A 40 1.32 0.65 -19.48
CA THR A 40 1.66 -0.75 -19.81
C THR A 40 0.89 -1.69 -18.90
N ARG A 41 0.18 -2.65 -19.49
CA ARG A 41 -0.51 -3.73 -18.76
C ARG A 41 0.35 -4.99 -18.80
N VAL A 42 0.58 -5.58 -17.63
CA VAL A 42 1.35 -6.82 -17.49
C VAL A 42 0.39 -7.92 -17.04
N PRO A 43 0.22 -9.01 -17.79
CA PRO A 43 -0.56 -10.16 -17.32
C PRO A 43 0.32 -11.02 -16.40
N ALA A 44 0.21 -10.80 -15.09
CA ALA A 44 0.90 -11.61 -14.10
C ALA A 44 -0.01 -11.92 -12.90
N ASP A 45 0.31 -12.98 -12.17
CA ASP A 45 -0.20 -13.19 -10.82
C ASP A 45 0.89 -12.72 -9.85
N ILE A 46 0.55 -11.83 -8.92
CA ILE A 46 1.53 -11.26 -7.98
C ILE A 46 2.07 -12.31 -6.99
N ARG A 47 1.43 -13.49 -6.93
CA ARG A 47 1.86 -14.63 -6.13
C ARG A 47 2.92 -15.48 -6.83
N ASP A 48 3.04 -15.36 -8.15
CA ASP A 48 4.00 -16.16 -8.92
C ASP A 48 5.42 -15.61 -8.74
N VAL A 49 6.41 -16.49 -8.56
CA VAL A 49 7.81 -16.09 -8.36
C VAL A 49 8.41 -15.26 -9.51
N ASP A 50 7.81 -15.29 -10.70
CA ASP A 50 8.29 -14.63 -11.91
C ASP A 50 7.55 -13.32 -12.26
N TRP A 51 6.65 -12.82 -11.39
CA TRP A 51 5.87 -11.61 -11.68
C TRP A 51 6.76 -10.38 -11.94
N MET A 52 7.88 -10.28 -11.22
CA MET A 52 8.87 -9.22 -11.42
C MET A 52 9.58 -9.35 -12.78
N THR A 53 9.92 -10.57 -13.20
CA THR A 53 10.51 -10.84 -14.52
C THR A 53 9.53 -10.49 -15.63
N LYS A 54 8.25 -10.84 -15.49
CA LYS A 54 7.18 -10.44 -16.42
C LYS A 54 7.08 -8.91 -16.50
N LEU A 55 7.14 -8.22 -15.36
CA LEU A 55 7.12 -6.76 -15.29
C LEU A 55 8.33 -6.13 -16.00
N GLN A 56 9.54 -6.65 -15.79
CA GLN A 56 10.77 -6.22 -16.48
C GLN A 56 10.71 -6.45 -17.99
N SER A 57 10.18 -7.61 -18.44
CA SER A 57 9.99 -7.91 -19.87
C SER A 57 9.07 -6.91 -20.57
N CYS A 58 8.18 -6.27 -19.80
CA CYS A 58 7.26 -5.23 -20.27
C CYS A 58 7.82 -3.80 -20.12
N GLY A 59 9.11 -3.67 -19.79
CA GLY A 59 9.85 -2.39 -19.77
C GLY A 59 9.95 -1.71 -18.41
N TYR A 60 9.66 -2.41 -17.31
CA TYR A 60 10.07 -1.95 -15.98
C TYR A 60 11.60 -2.02 -15.83
N VAL A 61 12.16 -0.99 -15.23
CA VAL A 61 13.60 -0.80 -15.04
C VAL A 61 13.83 -0.57 -13.54
N PRO A 62 14.40 -1.54 -12.79
CA PRO A 62 14.59 -1.44 -11.34
C PRO A 62 15.43 -0.24 -10.89
N GLU A 63 16.35 0.23 -11.74
CA GLU A 63 17.24 1.37 -11.50
C GLU A 63 16.53 2.72 -11.60
N ARG A 64 15.19 2.73 -11.74
CA ARG A 64 14.39 3.95 -11.75
C ARG A 64 13.57 4.09 -10.49
N ASN A 65 13.47 5.32 -10.02
CA ASN A 65 12.60 5.65 -8.89
C ASN A 65 11.18 5.18 -9.18
N THR A 66 10.65 4.37 -8.27
CA THR A 66 9.39 3.67 -8.47
C THR A 66 8.49 3.84 -7.26
N VAL A 67 7.28 4.32 -7.52
CA VAL A 67 6.17 4.31 -6.56
C VAL A 67 5.32 3.08 -6.87
N TRP A 68 5.20 2.18 -5.90
CA TRP A 68 4.34 1.01 -5.89
C TRP A 68 3.06 1.33 -5.15
N VAL A 69 1.92 0.93 -5.69
CA VAL A 69 0.62 1.07 -5.03
C VAL A 69 -0.01 -0.30 -4.93
N LEU A 70 -0.24 -0.78 -3.71
CA LEU A 70 -0.94 -2.02 -3.39
C LEU A 70 -2.28 -1.67 -2.74
N GLU A 71 -3.25 -1.28 -3.57
CA GLU A 71 -4.58 -0.88 -3.10
C GLU A 71 -5.54 -2.07 -3.18
N GLY A 72 -6.09 -2.44 -2.04
CA GLY A 72 -7.14 -3.40 -1.89
C GLY A 72 -6.75 -4.82 -2.29
N ILE A 73 -5.49 -5.19 -2.10
CA ILE A 73 -4.98 -6.50 -2.52
C ILE A 73 -4.33 -7.30 -1.38
N LEU A 74 -3.59 -6.64 -0.49
CA LEU A 74 -2.74 -7.34 0.48
C LEU A 74 -3.52 -8.29 1.39
N TYR A 75 -4.68 -7.86 1.91
CA TYR A 75 -5.50 -8.67 2.81
C TYR A 75 -6.17 -9.88 2.16
N TYR A 76 -6.17 -10.00 0.82
CA TYR A 76 -6.63 -11.21 0.12
C TYR A 76 -5.51 -12.24 -0.11
N LEU A 77 -4.25 -11.85 0.10
CA LEU A 77 -3.12 -12.76 -0.01
C LEU A 77 -2.93 -13.53 1.29
N HIS A 78 -2.56 -14.81 1.19
CA HIS A 78 -2.04 -15.51 2.37
C HIS A 78 -0.76 -14.85 2.86
N HIS A 79 -0.51 -14.92 4.17
CA HIS A 79 0.61 -14.26 4.82
C HIS A 79 1.95 -14.44 4.10
N VAL A 80 2.30 -15.67 3.69
CA VAL A 80 3.54 -15.95 2.95
C VAL A 80 3.61 -15.16 1.65
N HIS A 81 2.54 -15.12 0.86
CA HIS A 81 2.52 -14.38 -0.40
C HIS A 81 2.53 -12.86 -0.19
N ALA A 82 1.79 -12.36 0.82
CA ALA A 82 1.79 -10.93 1.14
C ALA A 82 3.20 -10.46 1.54
N MET A 83 3.88 -11.22 2.42
CA MET A 83 5.24 -10.93 2.84
C MET A 83 6.23 -11.01 1.67
N GLN A 84 6.14 -12.07 0.85
CA GLN A 84 6.99 -12.19 -0.35
C GLN A 84 6.84 -11.00 -1.30
N VAL A 85 5.62 -10.51 -1.52
CA VAL A 85 5.38 -9.32 -2.35
C VAL A 85 6.04 -8.08 -1.73
N LEU A 86 5.83 -7.85 -0.43
CA LEU A 86 6.39 -6.71 0.28
C LEU A 86 7.94 -6.74 0.28
N GLU A 87 8.54 -7.90 0.55
CA GLU A 87 9.99 -8.12 0.53
C GLU A 87 10.57 -7.94 -0.89
N THR A 88 9.88 -8.45 -1.91
CA THR A 88 10.29 -8.27 -3.32
C THR A 88 10.31 -6.79 -3.71
N ILE A 89 9.30 -6.02 -3.28
CA ILE A 89 9.27 -4.57 -3.51
C ILE A 89 10.39 -3.89 -2.72
N ALA A 90 10.57 -4.24 -1.44
CA ALA A 90 11.64 -3.68 -0.61
C ALA A 90 13.03 -3.94 -1.20
N ALA A 91 13.26 -5.10 -1.82
CA ALA A 91 14.53 -5.44 -2.48
C ALA A 91 14.87 -4.54 -3.69
N CYS A 92 13.87 -3.91 -4.33
CA CYS A 92 14.09 -2.98 -5.43
C CYS A 92 14.85 -1.71 -5.01
N ARG A 93 14.92 -1.40 -3.70
CA ARG A 93 15.66 -0.25 -3.16
C ARG A 93 17.15 -0.26 -3.46
N THR A 94 17.71 -1.44 -3.76
CA THR A 94 19.15 -1.60 -4.04
C THR A 94 19.60 -0.81 -5.27
N SER A 95 18.67 -0.44 -6.15
CA SER A 95 18.98 0.21 -7.42
C SER A 95 18.41 1.62 -7.58
N ALA A 96 17.38 2.00 -6.81
CA ALA A 96 16.73 3.31 -6.89
C ALA A 96 15.83 3.60 -5.68
N CYS A 97 15.36 4.85 -5.56
CA CYS A 97 14.36 5.22 -4.56
C CYS A 97 13.04 4.49 -4.83
N THR A 98 12.55 3.79 -3.81
CA THR A 98 11.32 3.00 -3.82
C THR A 98 10.34 3.60 -2.82
N VAL A 99 9.12 3.90 -3.26
CA VAL A 99 8.01 4.29 -2.40
C VAL A 99 6.91 3.24 -2.52
N LEU A 100 6.36 2.79 -1.40
CA LEU A 100 5.22 1.88 -1.31
C LEU A 100 4.04 2.63 -0.70
N LEU A 101 2.92 2.65 -1.41
CA LEU A 101 1.61 3.04 -0.90
C LEU A 101 0.76 1.78 -0.79
N ALA A 102 0.23 1.48 0.39
CA ALA A 102 -0.51 0.24 0.60
C ALA A 102 -1.61 0.41 1.65
N ASP A 103 -2.68 -0.37 1.50
CA ASP A 103 -3.69 -0.51 2.53
C ASP A 103 -3.48 -1.80 3.36
N PHE A 104 -3.51 -1.65 4.68
CA PHE A 104 -3.42 -2.76 5.63
C PHE A 104 -4.70 -2.83 6.47
N MET A 105 -5.06 -4.03 6.88
CA MET A 105 -6.07 -4.24 7.92
C MET A 105 -5.40 -4.64 9.22
N ASN A 106 -5.97 -4.22 10.34
CA ASN A 106 -5.63 -4.81 11.64
C ASN A 106 -6.33 -6.17 11.83
N ARG A 107 -5.93 -6.93 12.85
CA ARG A 107 -6.49 -8.26 13.15
C ARG A 107 -8.02 -8.26 13.26
N ASN A 108 -8.57 -7.24 13.93
CA ASN A 108 -10.01 -7.12 14.16
C ASN A 108 -10.79 -6.78 12.89
N ALA A 109 -10.19 -6.07 11.94
CA ALA A 109 -10.79 -5.86 10.63
C ALA A 109 -10.80 -7.16 9.81
N ALA A 110 -9.70 -7.92 9.81
CA ALA A 110 -9.63 -9.20 9.11
C ALA A 110 -10.63 -10.24 9.67
N SER A 111 -10.96 -10.18 10.97
CA SER A 111 -11.95 -11.08 11.58
C SER A 111 -13.38 -10.87 11.07
N LEU A 112 -13.67 -9.80 10.30
CA LEU A 112 -14.95 -9.63 9.60
C LEU A 112 -15.24 -10.77 8.63
N SER A 113 -14.21 -11.38 8.04
CA SER A 113 -14.35 -12.55 7.20
C SER A 113 -13.06 -13.37 7.16
N GLN A 114 -12.99 -14.41 7.98
CA GLN A 114 -11.83 -15.32 8.04
C GLN A 114 -11.64 -16.14 6.74
N THR A 115 -12.69 -16.24 5.92
CA THR A 115 -12.63 -16.97 4.64
C THR A 115 -12.17 -16.09 3.49
N MET A 116 -12.21 -14.77 3.65
CA MET A 116 -11.88 -13.81 2.60
C MET A 116 -10.58 -13.06 2.89
N TYR A 117 -10.32 -12.72 4.16
CA TYR A 117 -9.16 -11.96 4.58
C TYR A 117 -8.12 -12.89 5.22
N HIS A 118 -6.94 -12.95 4.62
CA HIS A 118 -5.89 -13.91 4.96
C HIS A 118 -4.60 -13.23 5.47
N PHE A 119 -4.49 -11.92 5.33
CA PHE A 119 -3.36 -11.13 5.82
C PHE A 119 -3.84 -9.88 6.54
N TYR A 120 -3.17 -9.59 7.66
CA TYR A 120 -3.37 -8.40 8.47
C TYR A 120 -2.07 -8.08 9.20
N HIS A 121 -1.92 -6.84 9.65
CA HIS A 121 -0.84 -6.46 10.54
C HIS A 121 -1.28 -5.28 11.42
N ASP A 122 -1.05 -5.39 12.72
CA ASP A 122 -1.51 -4.39 13.70
C ASP A 122 -0.58 -3.15 13.73
N SER A 123 0.69 -3.32 13.35
CA SER A 123 1.72 -2.27 13.31
C SER A 123 2.54 -2.27 12.01
N PRO A 124 1.94 -1.94 10.85
CA PRO A 124 2.65 -1.93 9.58
C PRO A 124 3.82 -0.91 9.54
N ASP A 125 3.74 0.14 10.35
CA ASP A 125 4.82 1.10 10.63
C ASP A 125 6.06 0.48 11.27
N LEU A 126 5.93 -0.68 11.92
CA LEU A 126 7.06 -1.46 12.43
C LEU A 126 7.47 -2.59 11.47
N LEU A 127 6.49 -3.19 10.79
CA LEU A 127 6.72 -4.26 9.82
C LEU A 127 7.60 -3.77 8.65
N LEU A 128 7.21 -2.67 8.01
CA LEU A 128 7.87 -2.22 6.79
C LEU A 128 9.35 -1.85 7.04
N PRO A 129 9.70 -1.18 8.15
CA PRO A 129 11.10 -1.01 8.48
C PRO A 129 11.89 -2.30 8.69
N SER A 130 11.26 -3.31 9.31
CA SER A 130 11.93 -4.61 9.53
C SER A 130 12.31 -5.35 8.25
N ILE A 131 11.67 -5.03 7.11
CA ILE A 131 11.95 -5.62 5.79
C ILE A 131 12.72 -4.67 4.84
N GLY A 132 13.21 -3.54 5.34
CA GLY A 132 14.16 -2.69 4.61
C GLY A 132 13.64 -1.35 4.10
N PHE A 133 12.44 -0.91 4.49
CA PHE A 133 12.03 0.48 4.32
C PHE A 133 12.67 1.36 5.41
N SER A 134 13.18 2.54 5.08
CA SER A 134 13.79 3.42 6.09
C SER A 134 12.77 4.27 6.83
N GLN A 135 11.66 4.59 6.17
CA GLN A 135 10.57 5.37 6.73
C GLN A 135 9.25 4.67 6.43
N ALA A 136 8.35 4.66 7.40
CA ALA A 136 6.98 4.19 7.24
C ALA A 136 6.04 5.13 8.00
N MET A 137 5.18 5.82 7.26
CA MET A 137 4.11 6.65 7.79
C MET A 137 2.80 5.86 7.78
N LEU A 138 2.16 5.80 8.94
CA LEU A 138 0.87 5.15 9.14
C LEU A 138 -0.22 6.19 9.41
N SER A 139 -1.22 6.19 8.54
CA SER A 139 -2.47 6.93 8.71
C SER A 139 -3.67 5.99 8.66
N GLN A 140 -4.84 6.49 9.03
CA GLN A 140 -6.11 5.79 8.87
C GLN A 140 -7.21 6.79 8.50
N ILE A 141 -8.32 6.26 8.01
CA ILE A 141 -9.51 7.05 7.72
C ILE A 141 -9.92 7.84 8.97
N GLY A 142 -10.13 9.16 8.79
CA GLY A 142 -10.52 10.08 9.85
C GLY A 142 -9.36 10.79 10.55
N ASP A 143 -8.11 10.33 10.42
CA ASP A 143 -6.96 11.08 10.95
C ASP A 143 -6.91 12.52 10.38
N PRO A 144 -6.32 13.51 11.08
CA PRO A 144 -6.30 14.91 10.61
C PRO A 144 -5.76 15.08 9.18
N GLN A 145 -4.74 14.29 8.81
CA GLN A 145 -4.17 14.29 7.46
C GLN A 145 -4.97 13.48 6.42
N ALA A 146 -6.03 12.77 6.84
CA ALA A 146 -6.80 11.82 6.01
C ALA A 146 -8.33 11.92 6.20
N HIS A 147 -8.85 13.02 6.76
CA HIS A 147 -10.29 13.19 7.01
C HIS A 147 -11.05 13.85 5.83
N PHE A 148 -10.38 14.75 5.08
CA PHE A 148 -10.88 15.44 3.87
C PHE A 148 -12.29 16.04 3.95
N GLY A 149 -12.79 16.32 5.15
CA GLY A 149 -14.17 16.76 5.39
C GLY A 149 -15.25 15.69 5.10
N LEU A 150 -14.87 14.45 4.78
CA LEU A 150 -15.80 13.38 4.38
C LEU A 150 -16.54 12.74 5.56
N LEU A 151 -16.05 12.92 6.78
CA LEU A 151 -16.53 12.21 7.98
C LEU A 151 -16.97 13.18 9.08
N SER A 152 -17.83 14.13 8.73
CA SER A 152 -18.23 15.25 9.61
C SER A 152 -19.25 14.89 10.70
N HIS A 153 -19.84 13.69 10.69
CA HIS A 153 -20.83 13.31 11.70
C HIS A 153 -20.16 12.87 13.02
N PRO A 154 -20.51 13.46 14.18
CA PRO A 154 -19.89 13.11 15.47
C PRO A 154 -20.00 11.64 15.91
N GLN A 155 -20.94 10.89 15.34
CA GLN A 155 -21.15 9.47 15.66
C GLN A 155 -20.47 8.54 14.65
N ASN A 156 -19.71 9.09 13.70
CA ASN A 156 -18.99 8.32 12.70
C ASN A 156 -18.01 7.35 13.37
N LEU A 157 -18.02 6.09 12.93
CA LEU A 157 -17.14 5.03 13.45
C LEU A 157 -15.67 5.42 13.38
N PHE A 158 -15.23 6.04 12.29
CA PHE A 158 -13.84 6.44 12.09
C PHE A 158 -13.41 7.56 13.06
N GLU A 159 -14.32 8.50 13.37
CA GLU A 159 -14.06 9.52 14.40
C GLU A 159 -13.91 8.91 15.79
N LYS A 160 -14.73 7.91 16.13
CA LYS A 160 -14.58 7.17 17.40
C LYS A 160 -13.24 6.44 17.45
N LEU A 161 -12.91 5.69 16.40
CA LEU A 161 -11.67 4.92 16.32
C LEU A 161 -10.41 5.80 16.35
N ARG A 162 -10.45 6.99 15.75
CA ARG A 162 -9.33 7.96 15.76
C ARG A 162 -8.95 8.41 17.17
N ARG A 163 -9.92 8.51 18.07
CA ARG A 163 -9.70 8.96 19.46
C ARG A 163 -9.05 7.89 20.34
N LEU A 164 -9.07 6.63 19.89
CA LEU A 164 -8.49 5.51 20.60
C LEU A 164 -7.07 5.25 20.07
N PRO A 165 -6.09 4.99 20.96
CA PRO A 165 -4.77 4.52 20.55
C PRO A 165 -4.88 3.29 19.63
N ARG A 166 -3.96 3.15 18.68
CA ARG A 166 -3.99 2.02 17.72
C ARG A 166 -3.75 0.65 18.38
N SER A 167 -3.10 0.63 19.55
CA SER A 167 -2.93 -0.56 20.38
C SER A 167 -4.21 -1.01 21.08
N VAL A 168 -5.26 -0.19 21.12
CA VAL A 168 -6.55 -0.57 21.70
C VAL A 168 -7.29 -1.48 20.72
N GLU A 169 -7.48 -2.73 21.13
CA GLU A 169 -8.18 -3.75 20.32
C GLU A 169 -9.70 -3.69 20.49
N THR A 170 -10.20 -3.30 21.65
CA THR A 170 -11.65 -3.25 21.97
C THR A 170 -12.01 -1.87 22.48
N ASN A 171 -13.09 -1.29 21.96
CA ASN A 171 -13.55 0.02 22.38
C ASN A 171 -14.03 -0.04 23.84
N PRO A 172 -13.45 0.76 24.76
CA PRO A 172 -13.83 0.73 26.17
C PRO A 172 -15.25 1.25 26.44
N GLU A 173 -15.84 2.03 25.54
CA GLU A 173 -17.18 2.61 25.74
C GLU A 173 -18.32 1.63 25.43
N ASP A 174 -18.17 0.80 24.40
CA ASP A 174 -19.25 -0.07 23.88
C ASP A 174 -18.86 -1.54 23.72
N GLY A 175 -17.62 -1.91 24.03
CA GLY A 175 -17.12 -3.29 23.95
C GLY A 175 -16.94 -3.82 22.52
N THR A 176 -17.09 -2.97 21.49
CA THR A 176 -16.96 -3.42 20.10
C THR A 176 -15.49 -3.55 19.68
N PRO A 177 -15.13 -4.49 18.78
CA PRO A 177 -13.78 -4.59 18.25
C PRO A 177 -13.37 -3.32 17.48
N CYS A 178 -12.18 -2.80 17.77
CA CYS A 178 -11.59 -1.69 17.01
C CYS A 178 -11.07 -2.20 15.67
N ARG A 179 -11.89 -2.06 14.62
CA ARG A 179 -11.56 -2.48 13.26
C ARG A 179 -10.95 -1.32 12.47
N ARG A 180 -9.71 -1.47 12.03
CA ARG A 180 -8.95 -0.38 11.40
C ARG A 180 -8.50 -0.78 10.01
N LEU A 181 -8.70 0.16 9.08
CA LEU A 181 -8.03 0.19 7.79
C LEU A 181 -6.92 1.24 7.87
N TYR A 182 -5.71 0.79 7.60
CA TYR A 182 -4.50 1.56 7.64
C TYR A 182 -4.09 1.94 6.22
N LEU A 183 -3.74 3.21 6.04
CA LEU A 183 -3.15 3.74 4.82
C LEU A 183 -1.68 4.02 5.11
N VAL A 184 -0.82 3.30 4.41
CA VAL A 184 0.62 3.28 4.68
C VAL A 184 1.37 3.84 3.50
N GLU A 185 2.29 4.75 3.80
CA GLU A 185 3.34 5.18 2.89
C GLU A 185 4.67 4.75 3.49
N ALA A 186 5.48 4.01 2.74
CA ALA A 186 6.83 3.66 3.14
C ALA A 186 7.82 3.97 2.04
N SER A 187 9.03 4.39 2.40
CA SER A 187 10.08 4.71 1.44
C SER A 187 11.39 4.04 1.79
N ALA A 188 12.16 3.74 0.76
CA ALA A 188 13.49 3.17 0.86
C ALA A 188 14.37 3.80 -0.23
N SER A 189 15.57 4.23 0.15
CA SER A 189 16.58 4.79 -0.75
C SER A 189 17.86 3.93 -0.70
N PRO A 190 18.68 3.94 -1.77
CA PRO A 190 19.95 3.21 -1.77
C PRO A 190 20.90 3.65 -0.65
N ASP A 191 20.86 4.93 -0.27
CA ASP A 191 21.79 5.55 0.68
C ASP A 191 21.45 5.22 2.15
N ASP A 192 20.26 4.65 2.41
CA ASP A 192 19.76 4.34 3.75
C ASP A 192 20.58 3.24 4.47
N HIS A 193 21.49 2.56 3.77
CA HIS A 193 22.41 1.56 4.32
C HIS A 193 23.68 2.16 4.95
N THR A 194 23.89 3.47 4.89
CA THR A 194 25.16 4.11 5.30
C THR A 194 25.22 4.50 6.78
N THR A 195 24.39 3.89 7.64
CA THR A 195 24.43 4.13 9.09
C THR A 195 24.45 2.80 9.85
N LEU A 196 25.65 2.23 9.97
CA LEU A 196 26.04 1.30 11.03
C LEU A 196 27.33 1.80 11.67
#